data_AF-A0A525VYP4-F1
#
_entry.id   AF-A0A525VYP4-F1
#
_cell.length_a   1.000
_cell.length_b   1.000
_cell.length_c   1.000
_cell.angle_alpha   90.00
_cell.angle_beta   90.00
_cell.angle_gamma   90.00
#
_symmetry.space_group_name_H-M   'P 1'
#
loop_
_entity.id
_entity.type
_entity.pdbx_description
1 polymer ?
#
loop_
_entity_poly.entity_id
_entity_poly.type
_entity_poly.pdbx_seq_one_letter_code
_entity_poly.pdbx_strand_id
1 'polypeptide(L)'
;MFGMRGERGLTCADRSIRVRKRSNPMGLVRFDFRISGHYSKRRFSRSEVGRELGKGGYMQKKEQQVCERIQKIISLGILLCGGWLVSGCVVLEEKYNAEKARSLNFQRLLTQEEKRTAELDSEVRHVKAELSEFEAKNRELSAQVQMAREQMGRLQEETEAIREATVLERKALEDMQRKGQPPLVKPKKAELPKAVSGGHSGSHLSDKGMAAMTEPASPMKVTPGMVHVVKAGETLYSISRRYGVEVDKLKKANKLPDDIVEIGQKLLVGVE
;
A
#
# COMPACT_ATOMS: atom_id res chain seq x y z
N MET A 1 84.39 -62.56 1.26
CA MET A 1 83.85 -63.44 0.20
C MET A 1 82.83 -62.62 -0.59
N PHE A 2 83.22 -62.11 -1.77
CA PHE A 2 82.74 -62.55 -3.12
C PHE A 2 81.22 -62.38 -3.31
N GLY A 3 80.66 -61.67 -4.30
CA GLY A 3 81.17 -61.03 -5.52
C GLY A 3 80.03 -60.32 -6.30
N MET A 4 80.43 -59.51 -7.28
CA MET A 4 79.71 -58.42 -7.99
C MET A 4 78.74 -58.83 -9.14
N ARG A 5 77.85 -57.88 -9.54
CA ARG A 5 77.64 -57.25 -10.91
C ARG A 5 76.13 -57.01 -11.20
N GLY A 6 75.68 -55.91 -11.79
CA GLY A 6 76.36 -54.78 -12.42
C GLY A 6 75.45 -53.59 -12.76
N GLU A 7 76.08 -52.41 -12.71
CA GLU A 7 76.02 -51.20 -13.55
C GLU A 7 74.81 -50.96 -14.49
N ARG A 8 74.15 -49.80 -14.37
CA ARG A 8 74.55 -48.52 -15.00
C ARG A 8 73.58 -47.41 -14.60
N GLY A 9 74.14 -46.31 -14.08
CA GLY A 9 73.40 -45.11 -13.75
C GLY A 9 73.02 -44.28 -14.98
N LEU A 10 71.88 -43.61 -14.88
CA LEU A 10 71.65 -42.32 -15.48
C LEU A 10 71.21 -41.41 -14.33
N THR A 11 72.18 -40.66 -13.83
CA THR A 11 71.98 -39.59 -12.87
C THR A 11 71.06 -38.54 -13.48
N CYS A 12 69.93 -38.26 -12.82
CA CYS A 12 69.15 -37.07 -13.13
C CYS A 12 70.01 -35.84 -12.87
N ALA A 13 70.44 -35.15 -13.94
CA ALA A 13 71.05 -33.85 -13.84
C ALA A 13 70.00 -32.84 -13.33
N ASP A 14 70.31 -32.35 -12.13
CA ASP A 14 69.70 -31.31 -11.32
C ASP A 14 68.83 -30.28 -12.07
N ARG A 15 67.54 -30.24 -11.72
CA ARG A 15 66.57 -29.28 -12.23
C ARG A 15 66.26 -28.29 -11.09
N SER A 16 67.06 -27.23 -10.95
CA SER A 16 66.81 -26.25 -9.90
C SER A 16 65.68 -25.27 -10.29
N ILE A 17 64.56 -25.35 -9.57
CA ILE A 17 63.44 -24.40 -9.66
C ILE A 17 63.67 -23.33 -8.60
N ARG A 18 63.86 -22.07 -9.01
CA ARG A 18 64.01 -20.95 -8.07
C ARG A 18 62.77 -20.06 -8.10
N VAL A 19 61.98 -20.09 -7.03
CA VAL A 19 60.80 -19.23 -6.86
C VAL A 19 61.23 -17.94 -6.16
N ARG A 20 60.94 -16.78 -6.76
CA ARG A 20 61.08 -15.48 -6.08
C ARG A 20 59.70 -14.83 -5.94
N LYS A 21 59.33 -14.53 -4.71
CA LYS A 21 58.12 -13.78 -4.35
C LYS A 21 58.46 -12.28 -4.39
N ARG A 22 57.75 -11.49 -5.20
CA ARG A 22 57.76 -10.03 -5.10
C ARG A 22 56.34 -9.56 -4.77
N SER A 23 56.21 -8.80 -3.69
CA SER A 23 54.97 -8.13 -3.29
C SER A 23 54.99 -6.68 -3.79
N ASN A 24 53.90 -6.24 -4.41
CA ASN A 24 53.65 -4.84 -4.75
C ASN A 24 52.66 -4.24 -3.72
N PRO A 25 52.66 -2.91 -3.47
CA PRO A 25 51.91 -2.31 -2.34
C PRO A 25 50.37 -2.31 -2.49
N MET A 26 49.82 -2.97 -3.52
CA MET A 26 48.37 -3.08 -3.78
C MET A 26 47.85 -4.54 -3.63
N GLY A 27 48.60 -5.42 -2.95
CA GLY A 27 48.08 -6.73 -2.51
C GLY A 27 47.97 -7.84 -3.57
N LEU A 28 48.35 -7.61 -4.83
CA LEU A 28 48.39 -8.68 -5.85
C LEU A 28 49.72 -9.45 -5.76
N VAL A 29 49.66 -10.75 -5.45
CA VAL A 29 50.82 -11.65 -5.46
C VAL A 29 50.97 -12.26 -6.85
N ARG A 30 52.06 -11.94 -7.55
CA ARG A 30 52.39 -12.48 -8.87
C ARG A 30 53.56 -13.46 -8.76
N PHE A 31 53.39 -14.67 -9.29
CA PHE A 31 54.43 -15.69 -9.33
C PHE A 31 55.00 -15.79 -10.75
N ASP A 32 56.24 -15.33 -10.93
CA ASP A 32 56.94 -15.48 -12.21
C ASP A 32 57.73 -16.79 -12.22
N PHE A 33 57.38 -17.68 -13.14
CA PHE A 33 58.10 -18.92 -13.38
C PHE A 33 59.06 -18.72 -14.56
N ARG A 34 60.37 -18.73 -14.29
CA ARG A 34 61.41 -18.72 -15.32
C ARG A 34 62.05 -20.09 -15.41
N ILE A 35 61.76 -20.81 -16.49
CA ILE A 35 62.40 -22.08 -16.82
C ILE A 35 63.58 -21.76 -17.75
N SER A 36 64.80 -21.88 -17.24
CA SER A 36 66.01 -21.76 -18.05
C SER A 36 66.56 -23.15 -18.36
N GLY A 37 66.47 -23.58 -19.62
CA GLY A 37 67.09 -24.82 -20.11
C GLY A 37 68.21 -24.51 -21.10
N HIS A 38 69.46 -24.84 -20.74
CA HIS A 38 70.58 -24.83 -21.68
C HIS A 38 70.51 -26.07 -22.58
N TYR A 39 70.11 -25.90 -23.84
CA TYR A 39 70.34 -26.93 -24.86
C TYR A 39 71.76 -26.80 -25.40
N SER A 40 72.62 -27.77 -25.06
CA SER A 40 73.93 -27.91 -25.70
C SER A 40 73.74 -28.47 -27.11
N LYS A 41 73.91 -27.64 -28.14
CA LYS A 41 74.08 -28.09 -29.53
C LYS A 41 75.43 -28.82 -29.64
N ARG A 42 75.43 -30.15 -29.60
CA ARG A 42 76.55 -30.92 -30.14
C ARG A 42 76.40 -31.03 -31.66
N ARG A 43 77.29 -30.35 -32.40
CA ARG A 43 77.58 -30.68 -33.81
C ARG A 43 78.14 -32.10 -33.80
N PHE A 44 77.47 -33.04 -34.45
CA PHE A 44 78.06 -34.33 -34.77
C PHE A 44 78.42 -34.32 -36.25
N SER A 45 79.73 -34.38 -36.52
CA SER A 45 80.31 -34.32 -37.84
C SER A 45 79.95 -35.55 -38.66
N ARG A 46 79.74 -35.29 -39.95
CA ARG A 46 79.32 -36.22 -40.99
C ARG A 46 80.49 -37.15 -41.39
N SER A 47 80.73 -38.19 -40.62
CA SER A 47 81.55 -39.32 -41.05
C SER A 47 81.26 -40.50 -40.12
N GLU A 48 80.99 -41.68 -40.68
CA GLU A 48 80.76 -42.95 -39.97
C GLU A 48 79.35 -43.23 -39.44
N VAL A 49 78.34 -43.19 -40.31
CA VAL A 49 77.26 -44.22 -40.25
C VAL A 49 76.83 -44.54 -41.68
N GLY A 50 77.79 -45.03 -42.47
CA GLY A 50 77.57 -45.57 -43.81
C GLY A 50 77.88 -47.07 -43.81
N ARG A 51 77.02 -47.86 -43.18
CA ARG A 51 76.80 -49.30 -43.39
C ARG A 51 75.90 -49.81 -42.27
N GLU A 52 74.60 -49.85 -42.57
CA GLU A 52 73.53 -50.68 -42.01
C GLU A 52 72.23 -50.08 -42.58
N LEU A 53 72.11 -50.11 -43.91
CA LEU A 53 70.80 -49.98 -44.55
C LEU A 53 70.13 -51.34 -44.45
N GLY A 54 69.08 -51.45 -43.66
CA GLY A 54 68.14 -52.56 -43.81
C GLY A 54 67.47 -53.00 -42.53
N LYS A 55 66.52 -52.20 -42.03
CA LYS A 55 65.28 -52.60 -41.33
C LYS A 55 64.67 -51.36 -40.66
N GLY A 56 63.69 -50.73 -41.30
CA GLY A 56 62.99 -49.59 -40.69
C GLY A 56 61.98 -48.85 -41.55
N GLY A 57 61.75 -49.24 -42.80
CA GLY A 57 60.80 -48.56 -43.69
C GLY A 57 59.31 -48.75 -43.35
N TYR A 58 58.97 -49.65 -42.42
CA TYR A 58 57.57 -49.98 -42.10
C TYR A 58 57.03 -49.35 -40.78
N MET A 59 57.88 -48.71 -39.97
CA MET A 59 57.45 -48.11 -38.69
C MET A 59 57.25 -46.59 -38.75
N GLN A 60 57.86 -45.88 -39.72
CA GLN A 60 57.76 -44.41 -39.83
C GLN A 60 56.39 -43.90 -40.31
N LYS A 61 55.73 -44.60 -41.25
CA LYS A 61 54.40 -44.17 -41.76
C LYS A 61 53.28 -44.36 -40.73
N LYS A 62 53.37 -45.39 -39.87
CA LYS A 62 52.39 -45.61 -38.79
C LYS A 62 52.53 -44.55 -37.69
N GLU A 63 53.75 -44.16 -37.31
CA GLU A 63 53.96 -43.10 -36.32
C GLU A 63 53.51 -41.72 -36.82
N GLN A 64 53.74 -41.37 -38.10
CA GLN A 64 53.21 -40.12 -38.68
C GLN A 64 51.67 -40.09 -38.72
N GLN A 65 51.00 -41.19 -39.10
CA GLN A 65 49.54 -41.28 -39.05
C GLN A 65 48.98 -41.17 -37.62
N VAL A 66 49.68 -41.73 -36.64
CA VAL A 66 49.30 -41.65 -35.22
C VAL A 66 49.44 -40.22 -34.72
N CYS A 67 50.54 -39.52 -35.01
CA CYS A 67 50.72 -38.11 -34.63
C CYS A 67 49.67 -37.18 -35.26
N GLU A 68 49.32 -37.37 -36.54
CA GLU A 68 48.30 -36.54 -37.20
C GLU A 68 46.89 -36.79 -36.62
N ARG A 69 46.57 -38.05 -36.29
CA ARG A 69 45.32 -38.40 -35.61
C ARG A 69 45.26 -37.83 -34.20
N ILE A 70 46.35 -37.92 -33.43
CA ILE A 70 46.46 -37.34 -32.09
C ILE A 70 46.29 -35.82 -32.16
N GLN A 71 46.94 -35.15 -33.12
CA GLN A 71 46.83 -33.70 -33.29
C GLN A 71 45.38 -33.28 -33.62
N LYS A 72 44.68 -34.02 -34.49
CA LYS A 72 43.25 -33.79 -34.80
C LYS A 72 42.36 -33.98 -33.57
N ILE A 73 42.61 -35.03 -32.77
CA ILE A 73 41.88 -35.29 -31.52
C ILE A 73 42.13 -34.18 -30.50
N ILE A 74 43.37 -33.71 -30.35
CA ILE A 74 43.71 -32.59 -29.46
C ILE A 74 43.01 -31.30 -29.93
N SER A 75 43.03 -30.99 -31.23
CA SER A 75 42.33 -29.81 -31.75
C SER A 75 40.81 -29.88 -31.56
N LEU A 76 40.21 -31.06 -31.75
CA LEU A 76 38.79 -31.30 -31.47
C LEU A 76 38.49 -31.17 -29.97
N GLY A 77 39.36 -31.71 -29.12
CA GLY A 77 39.23 -31.61 -27.66
C GLY A 77 39.32 -30.16 -27.16
N ILE A 78 40.22 -29.36 -27.74
CA ILE A 78 40.34 -27.92 -27.42
C ILE A 78 39.10 -27.16 -27.87
N LEU A 79 38.56 -27.44 -29.07
CA LEU A 79 37.34 -26.81 -29.58
C LEU A 79 36.12 -27.18 -28.73
N LEU A 80 35.98 -28.45 -28.34
CA LEU A 80 34.90 -28.91 -27.47
C LEU A 80 35.03 -28.29 -26.08
N CYS A 81 36.21 -28.33 -25.46
CA CYS A 81 36.44 -27.74 -24.14
C CYS A 81 36.22 -26.21 -24.15
N GLY A 82 36.70 -25.51 -25.18
CA GLY A 82 36.46 -24.09 -25.38
C GLY A 82 34.97 -23.76 -25.58
N GLY A 83 34.24 -24.56 -26.36
CA GLY A 83 32.80 -24.41 -26.54
C GLY A 83 32.01 -24.61 -25.24
N TRP A 84 32.39 -25.59 -24.43
CA TRP A 84 31.77 -25.85 -23.12
C TRP A 84 32.07 -24.74 -22.10
N LEU A 85 33.31 -24.21 -22.09
CA LEU A 85 33.69 -23.07 -21.25
C LEU A 85 32.93 -21.80 -21.63
N VAL A 86 32.86 -21.47 -22.91
CA VAL A 86 32.15 -20.27 -23.39
C VAL A 86 30.65 -20.40 -23.13
N SER A 87 30.06 -21.58 -23.38
CA SER A 87 28.64 -21.82 -23.08
C SER A 87 28.35 -21.72 -21.57
N GLY A 88 29.23 -22.24 -20.71
CA GLY A 88 29.12 -22.08 -19.26
C GLY A 88 29.20 -20.63 -18.80
N CYS A 89 30.10 -19.83 -19.38
CA CYS A 89 30.21 -18.40 -19.07
C CYS A 89 28.95 -17.61 -19.48
N VAL A 90 28.39 -17.87 -20.67
CA VAL A 90 27.18 -17.19 -21.15
C VAL A 90 25.96 -17.50 -20.27
N VAL A 91 25.78 -18.76 -19.86
CA VAL A 91 24.65 -19.14 -18.98
C VAL A 91 24.76 -18.52 -17.59
N LEU A 92 25.97 -18.35 -17.06
CA LEU A 92 26.19 -17.67 -15.77
C LEU A 92 25.88 -16.18 -15.87
N GLU A 93 26.24 -15.53 -16.96
CA GLU A 93 25.97 -14.11 -17.18
C GLU A 93 24.47 -13.85 -17.41
N GLU A 94 23.77 -14.71 -18.14
CA GLU A 94 22.31 -14.65 -18.28
C GLU A 94 21.58 -14.85 -16.95
N LYS A 95 22.00 -15.84 -16.14
CA LYS A 95 21.44 -16.06 -14.80
C LYS A 95 21.69 -14.86 -13.88
N TYR A 96 22.90 -14.32 -13.88
CA TYR A 96 23.24 -13.13 -13.11
C TYR A 96 22.42 -11.91 -13.52
N ASN A 97 22.27 -11.68 -14.83
CA ASN A 97 21.45 -10.59 -15.36
C ASN A 97 19.96 -10.77 -15.04
N ALA A 98 19.45 -12.01 -15.06
CA ALA A 98 18.07 -12.32 -14.67
C ALA A 98 17.83 -12.07 -13.16
N GLU A 99 18.76 -12.47 -12.29
CA GLU A 99 18.68 -12.20 -10.85
C GLU A 99 18.78 -10.70 -10.54
N LYS A 100 19.68 -9.98 -11.22
CA LYS A 100 19.79 -8.53 -11.12
C LYS A 100 18.52 -7.81 -11.60
N ALA A 101 17.86 -8.31 -12.64
CA ALA A 101 16.58 -7.77 -13.09
C ALA A 101 15.48 -8.00 -12.04
N ARG A 102 15.45 -9.16 -11.39
CA ARG A 102 14.50 -9.44 -10.30
C ARG A 102 14.68 -8.49 -9.12
N SER A 103 15.92 -8.29 -8.64
CA SER A 103 16.18 -7.39 -7.52
C SER A 103 15.82 -5.94 -7.83
N LEU A 104 16.08 -5.48 -9.05
CA LEU A 104 15.74 -4.13 -9.49
C LEU A 104 14.22 -3.92 -9.64
N ASN A 105 13.48 -4.95 -10.08
CA ASN A 105 12.01 -4.92 -10.06
C ASN A 105 11.46 -4.85 -8.63
N PHE A 106 12.02 -5.61 -7.69
CA PHE A 106 11.62 -5.52 -6.29
C PHE A 106 11.88 -4.13 -5.71
N GLN A 107 13.04 -3.52 -6.01
CA GLN A 107 13.35 -2.17 -5.55
C GLN A 107 12.32 -1.15 -6.04
N ARG A 108 11.89 -1.22 -7.31
CA ARG A 108 10.83 -0.34 -7.83
C ARG A 108 9.50 -0.55 -7.12
N LEU A 109 9.13 -1.80 -6.84
CA LEU A 109 7.92 -2.11 -6.09
C LEU A 109 7.96 -1.53 -4.68
N LEU A 110 9.07 -1.71 -3.95
CA LEU A 110 9.24 -1.13 -2.63
C LEU A 110 9.12 0.39 -2.66
N THR A 111 9.77 1.06 -3.62
CA THR A 111 9.62 2.52 -3.77
C THR A 111 8.20 2.96 -4.10
N GLN A 112 7.44 2.11 -4.80
CA GLN A 112 6.03 2.39 -5.11
C GLN A 112 5.14 2.21 -3.88
N GLU A 113 5.38 1.17 -3.08
CA GLU A 113 4.68 0.96 -1.82
C GLU A 113 4.97 2.08 -0.82
N GLU A 114 6.25 2.46 -0.65
CA GLU A 114 6.64 3.61 0.19
C GLU A 114 5.93 4.90 -0.26
N LYS A 115 5.87 5.15 -1.57
CA LYS A 115 5.17 6.30 -2.12
C LYS A 115 3.65 6.25 -1.84
N ARG A 116 3.01 5.09 -2.02
CA ARG A 116 1.58 4.90 -1.71
C ARG A 116 1.29 5.15 -0.23
N THR A 117 2.14 4.65 0.66
CA THR A 117 1.98 4.91 2.10
C THR A 117 2.12 6.38 2.44
N ALA A 118 3.06 7.09 1.82
CA ALA A 118 3.24 8.53 2.05
C ALA A 118 2.06 9.36 1.52
N GLU A 119 1.49 8.98 0.37
CA GLU A 119 0.30 9.60 -0.21
C GLU A 119 -0.91 9.37 0.70
N LEU A 120 -1.16 8.12 1.11
CA LEU A 120 -2.22 7.78 2.04
C LEU A 120 -2.09 8.52 3.40
N ASP A 121 -0.87 8.63 3.93
CA ASP A 121 -0.60 9.40 5.16
C ASP A 121 -0.89 10.89 4.98
N SER A 122 -0.71 11.44 3.78
CA SER A 122 -1.08 12.83 3.49
C SER A 122 -2.59 13.01 3.42
N GLU A 123 -3.32 12.07 2.82
CA GLU A 123 -4.78 12.07 2.77
C GLU A 123 -5.39 11.94 4.16
N VAL A 124 -4.89 11.01 4.98
CA VAL A 124 -5.33 10.85 6.38
C VAL A 124 -5.11 12.14 7.17
N ARG A 125 -3.98 12.82 6.97
CA ARG A 125 -3.71 14.11 7.63
C ARG A 125 -4.67 15.21 7.16
N HIS A 126 -4.97 15.27 5.86
CA HIS A 126 -5.91 16.23 5.30
C HIS A 126 -7.32 16.04 5.89
N VAL A 127 -7.84 14.81 5.82
CA VAL A 127 -9.17 14.46 6.35
C VAL A 127 -9.24 14.71 7.86
N LYS A 128 -8.17 14.41 8.60
CA LYS A 128 -8.11 14.71 10.04
C LYS A 128 -8.14 16.21 10.34
N ALA A 129 -7.48 17.03 9.52
CA ALA A 129 -7.53 18.48 9.64
C ALA A 129 -8.94 19.01 9.36
N GLU A 130 -9.58 18.56 8.28
CA GLU A 130 -10.96 18.91 7.94
C GLU A 130 -11.93 18.51 9.06
N LEU A 131 -11.79 17.29 9.62
CA LEU A 131 -12.61 16.84 10.74
C LEU A 131 -12.43 17.77 11.96
N SER A 132 -11.20 18.16 12.28
CA SER A 132 -10.93 19.07 13.40
C SER A 132 -11.53 20.47 13.19
N GLU A 133 -11.58 20.94 11.94
CA GLU A 133 -12.21 22.20 11.58
C GLU A 133 -13.74 22.12 11.73
N PHE A 134 -14.36 21.02 11.26
CA PHE A 134 -15.78 20.78 11.45
C PHE A 134 -16.16 20.62 12.93
N GLU A 135 -15.34 19.93 13.73
CA GLU A 135 -15.54 19.86 15.17
C GLU A 135 -15.46 21.25 15.83
N ALA A 136 -14.52 22.10 15.42
CA ALA A 136 -14.41 23.46 15.92
C ALA A 136 -15.64 24.30 15.55
N LYS A 137 -16.11 24.23 14.29
CA LYS A 137 -17.33 24.90 13.83
C LYS A 137 -18.57 24.42 14.58
N ASN A 138 -18.68 23.12 14.84
CA ASN A 138 -19.79 22.56 15.61
C ASN A 138 -19.75 23.03 17.07
N ARG A 139 -18.58 23.09 17.70
CA ARG A 139 -18.42 23.66 19.04
C ARG A 139 -18.81 25.13 19.07
N GLU A 140 -18.37 25.92 18.09
CA GLU A 140 -18.73 27.33 17.97
C GLU A 140 -20.24 27.53 17.80
N LEU A 141 -20.86 26.80 16.86
CA LEU A 141 -22.30 26.88 16.62
C LEU A 141 -23.10 26.48 17.86
N SER A 142 -22.64 25.45 18.60
CA SER A 142 -23.25 25.05 19.86
C SER A 142 -23.18 26.14 20.93
N ALA A 143 -22.06 26.87 21.01
CA ALA A 143 -21.90 28.02 21.89
C ALA A 143 -22.81 29.18 21.47
N GLN A 144 -22.92 29.46 20.15
CA GLN A 144 -23.84 30.48 19.63
C GLN A 144 -25.30 30.16 19.99
N VAL A 145 -25.72 28.90 19.84
CA VAL A 145 -27.08 28.46 20.23
C VAL A 145 -27.31 28.64 21.73
N GLN A 146 -26.31 28.36 22.57
CA GLN A 146 -26.42 28.55 24.02
C GLN A 146 -26.52 30.03 24.39
N MET A 147 -25.70 30.90 23.81
CA MET A 147 -25.80 32.35 24.00
C MET A 147 -27.16 32.89 23.53
N ALA A 148 -27.66 32.43 22.38
CA ALA A 148 -28.98 32.83 21.88
C ALA A 148 -30.12 32.40 22.83
N ARG A 149 -30.01 31.20 23.43
CA ARG A 149 -30.96 30.75 24.46
C ARG A 149 -30.92 31.63 25.71
N GLU A 150 -29.73 32.00 26.16
CA GLU A 150 -29.56 32.91 27.31
C GLU A 150 -30.11 34.30 27.02
N GLN A 151 -29.86 34.84 25.82
CA GLN A 151 -30.43 36.11 25.37
C GLN A 151 -31.95 36.06 25.34
N MET A 152 -32.52 34.98 24.82
CA MET A 152 -33.97 34.78 24.81
C MET A 152 -34.53 34.67 26.23
N GLY A 153 -33.82 34.03 27.15
CA GLY A 153 -34.18 33.98 28.58
C GLY A 153 -34.21 35.36 29.24
N ARG A 154 -33.18 36.17 29.03
CA ARG A 154 -33.13 37.56 29.54
C ARG A 154 -34.27 38.41 29.00
N LEU A 155 -34.54 38.32 27.69
CA LEU A 155 -35.66 39.02 27.07
C LEU A 155 -37.00 38.53 27.62
N GLN A 156 -37.17 37.24 27.87
CA GLN A 156 -38.37 36.70 28.50
C GLN A 156 -38.56 37.29 29.90
N GLU A 157 -37.53 37.29 30.74
CA GLU A 157 -37.55 37.89 32.07
C GLU A 157 -37.88 39.39 32.03
N GLU A 158 -37.27 40.16 31.13
CA GLU A 158 -37.60 41.58 30.93
C GLU A 158 -39.07 41.77 30.52
N THR A 159 -39.58 40.96 29.58
CA THR A 159 -40.98 41.05 29.17
C THR A 159 -41.95 40.63 30.26
N GLU A 160 -41.58 39.66 31.10
CA GLU A 160 -42.37 39.25 32.26
C GLU A 160 -42.41 40.34 33.32
N ALA A 161 -41.27 40.96 33.65
CA ALA A 161 -41.21 42.09 34.58
C ALA A 161 -42.05 43.29 34.08
N ILE A 162 -41.99 43.61 32.78
CA ILE A 162 -42.83 44.67 32.19
C ILE A 162 -44.32 44.29 32.29
N ARG A 163 -44.70 43.05 31.98
CA ARG A 163 -46.09 42.59 32.11
C ARG A 163 -46.57 42.73 33.55
N GLU A 164 -45.80 42.28 34.52
CA GLU A 164 -46.14 42.40 35.95
C GLU A 164 -46.30 43.87 36.37
N ALA A 165 -45.39 44.75 35.95
CA ALA A 165 -45.49 46.18 36.22
C ALA A 165 -46.79 46.78 35.64
N THR A 166 -47.15 46.44 34.40
CA THR A 166 -48.41 46.93 33.79
C THR A 166 -49.66 46.40 34.50
N VAL A 167 -49.64 45.17 35.00
CA VAL A 167 -50.75 44.58 35.77
C VAL A 167 -50.90 45.29 37.11
N LEU A 168 -49.78 45.57 37.80
CA LEU A 168 -49.78 46.30 39.06
C LEU A 168 -50.30 47.73 38.87
N GLU A 169 -49.90 48.41 37.79
CA GLU A 169 -50.37 49.76 37.47
C GLU A 169 -51.90 49.78 37.23
N ARG A 170 -52.44 48.84 36.46
CA ARG A 170 -53.90 48.69 36.28
C ARG A 170 -54.62 48.46 37.60
N LYS A 171 -54.09 47.57 38.44
CA LYS A 171 -54.68 47.26 39.75
C LYS A 171 -54.68 48.47 40.69
N ALA A 172 -53.60 49.26 40.69
CA ALA A 172 -53.54 50.50 41.46
C ALA A 172 -54.57 51.52 40.99
N LEU A 173 -54.77 51.65 39.67
CA LEU A 173 -55.82 52.51 39.09
C LEU A 173 -57.23 52.05 39.49
N GLU A 174 -57.50 50.74 39.48
CA GLU A 174 -58.78 50.18 39.94
C GLU A 174 -59.04 50.49 41.42
N ASP A 175 -58.02 50.36 42.28
CA ASP A 175 -58.13 50.67 43.71
C ASP A 175 -58.34 52.18 43.96
N MET A 176 -57.77 53.06 43.12
CA MET A 176 -58.08 54.50 43.15
C MET A 176 -59.53 54.79 42.74
N GLN A 177 -60.06 54.09 41.72
CA GLN A 177 -61.46 54.23 41.30
C GLN A 177 -62.44 53.75 42.37
N ARG A 178 -62.08 52.73 43.16
CA ARG A 178 -62.90 52.23 44.28
C ARG A 178 -63.08 53.21 45.44
N LYS A 179 -62.16 54.17 45.66
CA LYS A 179 -62.29 55.19 46.73
C LYS A 179 -63.32 56.28 46.43
N GLY A 180 -63.94 56.28 45.25
CA GLY A 180 -64.92 57.28 44.82
C GLY A 180 -66.39 56.84 44.74
N GLN A 181 -66.76 55.59 45.09
CA GLN A 181 -68.16 55.12 45.01
C GLN A 181 -68.62 54.41 46.30
N PRO A 182 -69.77 54.80 46.90
CA PRO A 182 -70.37 54.06 48.01
C PRO A 182 -70.87 52.68 47.56
N PRO A 183 -70.95 51.68 48.45
CA PRO A 183 -71.16 50.29 48.06
C PRO A 183 -72.62 50.04 47.68
N LEU A 184 -72.83 49.49 46.48
CA LEU A 184 -74.06 48.78 46.12
C LEU A 184 -73.76 47.30 45.87
N VAL A 185 -74.73 46.51 46.28
CA VAL A 185 -74.68 45.09 46.71
C VAL A 185 -74.44 44.11 45.56
N LYS A 186 -73.76 43.00 45.87
CA LYS A 186 -73.56 41.80 45.02
C LYS A 186 -74.89 41.18 44.54
N PRO A 187 -74.87 40.46 43.42
CA PRO A 187 -74.82 38.99 43.46
C PRO A 187 -73.86 38.45 42.36
N LYS A 188 -73.55 37.17 42.17
CA LYS A 188 -73.51 35.90 42.91
C LYS A 188 -72.99 34.90 41.87
N LYS A 189 -71.87 34.24 42.18
CA LYS A 189 -71.46 32.86 41.78
C LYS A 189 -71.41 32.50 40.27
N ALA A 190 -70.19 32.31 39.76
CA ALA A 190 -69.86 31.15 38.92
C ALA A 190 -68.39 30.76 39.18
N GLU A 191 -68.18 29.57 39.74
CA GLU A 191 -66.90 28.88 39.86
C GLU A 191 -66.63 28.07 38.58
N LEU A 192 -65.38 28.05 38.09
CA LEU A 192 -64.63 26.86 37.64
C LEU A 192 -63.13 27.25 37.42
N PRO A 193 -62.15 26.32 37.46
CA PRO A 193 -61.10 26.37 38.48
C PRO A 193 -59.67 26.48 37.93
N LYS A 194 -58.81 27.06 38.79
CA LYS A 194 -57.42 26.72 39.10
C LYS A 194 -56.53 26.10 37.99
N ALA A 195 -55.61 26.92 37.50
CA ALA A 195 -54.25 26.49 37.21
C ALA A 195 -53.36 26.88 38.40
N VAL A 196 -52.60 25.94 38.97
CA VAL A 196 -51.43 26.22 39.82
C VAL A 196 -50.43 25.07 39.68
N SER A 197 -49.20 25.46 39.32
CA SER A 197 -47.84 24.92 39.62
C SER A 197 -47.60 23.40 39.57
N GLY A 198 -46.40 22.89 39.26
CA GLY A 198 -45.05 23.44 39.11
C GLY A 198 -44.11 22.23 38.95
N GLY A 199 -42.95 22.42 38.32
CA GLY A 199 -42.05 21.31 37.94
C GLY A 199 -41.30 20.65 39.09
N HIS A 200 -40.64 19.52 38.79
CA HIS A 200 -39.16 19.36 38.83
C HIS A 200 -38.70 18.04 38.16
N SER A 201 -37.75 18.20 37.24
CA SER A 201 -36.56 17.40 36.87
C SER A 201 -36.42 15.91 37.23
N GLY A 202 -35.98 15.10 36.26
CA GLY A 202 -35.20 13.88 36.56
C GLY A 202 -35.27 12.68 35.60
N SER A 203 -34.69 12.81 34.41
CA SER A 203 -33.91 11.79 33.67
C SER A 203 -34.52 10.48 33.12
N HIS A 204 -34.10 10.22 31.87
CA HIS A 204 -33.86 8.94 31.17
C HIS A 204 -35.00 8.25 30.38
N LEU A 205 -34.93 8.46 29.05
CA LEU A 205 -34.93 7.46 27.98
C LEU A 205 -36.04 6.39 27.95
N SER A 206 -36.94 6.49 26.97
CA SER A 206 -36.76 5.84 25.66
C SER A 206 -38.01 5.94 24.79
N ASP A 207 -37.76 6.39 23.56
CA ASP A 207 -38.34 5.93 22.30
C ASP A 207 -39.78 6.26 21.88
N LYS A 208 -39.81 6.69 20.60
CA LYS A 208 -40.91 6.72 19.63
C LYS A 208 -41.93 7.86 19.75
N GLY A 209 -41.43 9.06 19.52
CA GLY A 209 -42.21 10.16 18.96
C GLY A 209 -42.35 10.04 17.44
N MET A 210 -43.61 10.11 17.00
CA MET A 210 -44.08 10.75 15.75
C MET A 210 -43.83 10.03 14.42
N ALA A 211 -44.69 9.05 14.15
CA ALA A 211 -45.11 8.69 12.80
C ALA A 211 -46.34 9.51 12.41
N ALA A 212 -46.14 10.64 11.74
CA ALA A 212 -47.10 11.40 10.93
C ALA A 212 -46.29 12.54 10.29
N MET A 213 -46.17 12.76 8.98
CA MET A 213 -46.88 12.38 7.76
C MET A 213 -45.79 12.26 6.66
N THR A 214 -45.93 11.47 5.60
CA THR A 214 -46.54 11.94 4.34
C THR A 214 -46.98 10.75 3.49
N GLU A 215 -48.12 10.96 2.84
CA GLU A 215 -48.82 10.11 1.87
C GLU A 215 -47.91 9.44 0.82
N PRO A 216 -48.29 8.25 0.30
CA PRO A 216 -47.59 7.63 -0.81
C PRO A 216 -47.79 8.46 -2.08
N ALA A 217 -46.80 9.27 -2.42
CA ALA A 217 -46.69 9.85 -3.74
C ALA A 217 -46.68 8.70 -4.77
N SER A 218 -47.60 8.78 -5.73
CA SER A 218 -47.73 7.83 -6.84
C SER A 218 -46.34 7.53 -7.46
N PRO A 219 -46.02 6.27 -7.79
CA PRO A 219 -44.70 5.90 -8.26
C PRO A 219 -44.33 6.73 -9.49
N MET A 220 -43.23 7.49 -9.37
CA MET A 220 -42.69 8.21 -10.53
C MET A 220 -42.25 7.19 -11.57
N LYS A 221 -42.63 7.44 -12.83
CA LYS A 221 -42.27 6.58 -13.96
C LYS A 221 -40.74 6.60 -14.11
N VAL A 222 -40.08 5.50 -13.79
CA VAL A 222 -38.63 5.33 -13.93
C VAL A 222 -38.24 5.11 -15.39
N THR A 223 -37.20 5.81 -15.84
CA THR A 223 -36.52 5.53 -17.11
C THR A 223 -35.26 4.69 -16.86
N PRO A 224 -34.90 3.76 -17.75
CA PRO A 224 -33.65 3.00 -17.63
C PRO A 224 -32.45 3.94 -17.53
N GLY A 225 -31.55 3.68 -16.57
CA GLY A 225 -30.35 4.50 -16.37
C GLY A 225 -30.50 5.71 -15.44
N MET A 226 -31.67 5.94 -14.85
CA MET A 226 -31.87 7.07 -13.92
C MET A 226 -31.09 6.88 -12.61
N VAL A 227 -30.40 7.95 -12.15
CA VAL A 227 -29.60 7.97 -10.92
C VAL A 227 -30.23 8.93 -9.90
N HIS A 228 -30.37 8.47 -8.65
CA HIS A 228 -30.82 9.26 -7.51
C HIS A 228 -29.66 9.52 -6.54
N VAL A 229 -29.58 10.73 -5.99
CA VAL A 229 -28.61 11.07 -4.95
C VAL A 229 -29.32 11.05 -3.61
N VAL A 230 -28.87 10.17 -2.71
CA VAL A 230 -29.47 9.95 -1.39
C VAL A 230 -29.40 11.22 -0.55
N LYS A 231 -30.53 11.68 -0.03
CA LYS A 231 -30.61 12.83 0.89
C LYS A 231 -30.63 12.37 2.35
N ALA A 232 -30.33 13.29 3.26
CA ALA A 232 -30.39 13.03 4.70
C ALA A 232 -31.79 12.53 5.12
N GLY A 233 -31.83 11.41 5.84
CA GLY A 233 -33.08 10.79 6.30
C GLY A 233 -33.77 9.89 5.28
N GLU A 234 -33.25 9.75 4.06
CA GLU A 234 -33.75 8.76 3.10
C GLU A 234 -33.17 7.37 3.42
N THR A 235 -34.04 6.37 3.37
CA THR A 235 -33.68 4.95 3.45
C THR A 235 -33.88 4.29 2.10
N LEU A 236 -33.21 3.16 1.88
CA LEU A 236 -33.40 2.35 0.68
C LEU A 236 -34.87 2.00 0.44
N TYR A 237 -35.64 1.77 1.52
CA TYR A 237 -37.09 1.53 1.48
C TYR A 237 -37.89 2.78 1.03
N SER A 238 -37.54 3.98 1.52
CA SER A 238 -38.23 5.20 1.08
C SER A 238 -37.97 5.53 -0.40
N ILE A 239 -36.77 5.22 -0.88
CA ILE A 239 -36.36 5.41 -2.28
C ILE A 239 -37.07 4.40 -3.18
N SER A 240 -37.09 3.12 -2.78
CA SER A 240 -37.77 2.05 -3.51
C SER A 240 -39.26 2.36 -3.71
N ARG A 241 -39.94 2.83 -2.65
CA ARG A 241 -41.35 3.25 -2.69
C ARG A 241 -41.59 4.46 -3.58
N ARG A 242 -40.68 5.44 -3.60
CA ARG A 242 -40.77 6.64 -4.43
C ARG A 242 -40.70 6.32 -5.93
N TYR A 243 -39.83 5.38 -6.29
CA TYR A 243 -39.57 5.00 -7.69
C TYR A 243 -40.31 3.74 -8.15
N GLY A 244 -41.03 3.06 -7.26
CA GLY A 244 -41.74 1.82 -7.58
C GLY A 244 -40.82 0.64 -7.90
N VAL A 245 -39.58 0.67 -7.41
CA VAL A 245 -38.56 -0.36 -7.64
C VAL A 245 -38.51 -1.27 -6.41
N GLU A 246 -38.28 -2.56 -6.61
CA GLU A 246 -38.10 -3.49 -5.50
C GLU A 246 -36.73 -3.29 -4.83
N VAL A 247 -36.69 -3.31 -3.49
CA VAL A 247 -35.46 -3.06 -2.70
C VAL A 247 -34.34 -4.02 -3.13
N ASP A 248 -34.65 -5.29 -3.33
CA ASP A 248 -33.67 -6.30 -3.72
C ASP A 248 -33.06 -6.04 -5.11
N LYS A 249 -33.86 -5.55 -6.05
CA LYS A 249 -33.38 -5.14 -7.38
C LYS A 249 -32.46 -3.94 -7.27
N LEU A 250 -32.83 -2.97 -6.45
CA LEU A 250 -32.04 -1.76 -6.21
C LEU A 250 -30.69 -2.08 -5.57
N LYS A 251 -30.64 -3.02 -4.60
CA LYS A 251 -29.40 -3.51 -3.97
C LYS A 251 -28.49 -4.19 -4.98
N LYS A 252 -29.04 -5.12 -5.77
CA LYS A 252 -28.26 -5.88 -6.77
C LYS A 252 -27.68 -4.96 -7.84
N ALA A 253 -28.47 -4.01 -8.34
CA ALA A 253 -28.01 -3.04 -9.35
C ALA A 253 -26.87 -2.14 -8.85
N ASN A 254 -26.90 -1.77 -7.57
CA ASN A 254 -25.92 -0.86 -6.96
C ASN A 254 -24.83 -1.57 -6.15
N LYS A 255 -24.81 -2.91 -6.15
CA LYS A 255 -23.86 -3.75 -5.41
C LYS A 255 -23.76 -3.36 -3.93
N LEU A 256 -24.89 -3.06 -3.30
CA LEU A 256 -24.94 -2.67 -1.89
C LEU A 256 -24.77 -3.93 -1.00
N PRO A 257 -23.87 -3.90 0.00
CA PRO A 257 -23.70 -5.01 0.93
C PRO A 257 -24.90 -5.16 1.87
N ASP A 258 -25.48 -4.04 2.32
CA ASP A 258 -26.57 -3.98 3.29
C ASP A 258 -27.67 -2.99 2.87
N ASP A 259 -28.69 -2.83 3.70
CA ASP A 259 -29.79 -1.87 3.49
C ASP A 259 -29.42 -0.43 3.90
N ILE A 260 -28.17 -0.23 4.34
CA ILE A 260 -27.64 1.05 4.78
C ILE A 260 -27.15 1.82 3.56
N VAL A 261 -27.65 3.06 3.42
CA VAL A 261 -27.27 4.00 2.36
C VAL A 261 -26.67 5.25 2.98
N GLU A 262 -25.59 5.74 2.38
CA GLU A 262 -24.90 6.94 2.86
C GLU A 262 -25.47 8.20 2.21
N ILE A 263 -25.44 9.30 2.95
CA ILE A 263 -25.91 10.59 2.45
C ILE A 263 -24.97 11.04 1.31
N GLY A 264 -25.54 11.42 0.16
CA GLY A 264 -24.79 11.79 -1.03
C GLY A 264 -24.42 10.62 -1.95
N GLN A 265 -24.75 9.38 -1.57
CA GLN A 265 -24.53 8.21 -2.41
C GLN A 265 -25.38 8.26 -3.68
N LYS A 266 -24.78 7.93 -4.82
CA LYS A 266 -25.46 7.83 -6.12
C LYS A 266 -26.01 6.41 -6.29
N LEU A 267 -27.32 6.28 -6.41
CA LEU A 267 -28.02 5.01 -6.63
C LEU A 267 -28.69 4.98 -8.00
N LEU A 268 -28.39 3.96 -8.79
CA LEU A 268 -29.08 3.62 -10.01
C LEU A 268 -30.48 3.06 -9.67
N VAL A 269 -31.52 3.86 -9.92
CA VAL A 269 -32.93 3.49 -9.68
C VAL A 269 -33.65 3.02 -10.95
N GLY A 270 -33.18 3.44 -12.12
CA GLY A 270 -33.71 2.99 -13.41
C GLY A 270 -33.23 1.60 -13.82
N VAL A 271 -33.63 0.57 -13.08
CA VAL A 271 -33.26 -0.83 -13.32
C VAL A 271 -34.47 -1.55 -13.96
N GLU A 272 -34.31 -2.08 -15.16
CA GLU A 272 -35.33 -2.92 -15.84
C GLU A 272 -35.46 -4.32 -15.18
#